data_AF-A0A817V4L7-F1
#
_entry.id   AF-A0A817V4L7-F1
#
_cell.length_a   1.000
_cell.length_b   1.000
_cell.length_c   1.000
_cell.angle_alpha   90.00
_cell.angle_beta   90.00
_cell.angle_gamma   90.00
#
_symmetry.space_group_name_H-M   'P 1'
#
loop_
_entity.id
_entity.type
_entity.pdbx_description
1 polymer ?
#
loop_
_entity_poly.entity_id
_entity_poly.type
_entity_poly.pdbx_seq_one_letter_code
_entity_poly.pdbx_strand_id
1 'polypeptide(L)'
;MSRLRVVRCHSLLGFYNMQLKTPIALLNLQHLYLELNNLPFNQFNSLMTNISSTLQSLGICTTNDDHYINADNWITLISSHMCTLKDFYLHYSNFISNDEDYDAFHTTIRSFYSNFWTDRKWCFGH
;
A
#
# COMPACT_ATOMS: atom_id res chain seq x y z
N MET A 1 -6.62 -10.21 25.09
CA MET A 1 -6.85 -9.43 23.84
C MET A 1 -5.57 -8.68 23.50
N SER A 2 -4.98 -8.95 22.34
CA SER A 2 -3.69 -8.37 21.94
C SER A 2 -3.82 -6.88 21.65
N ARG A 3 -2.97 -6.04 22.27
CA ARG A 3 -2.89 -4.58 22.09
C ARG A 3 -1.84 -4.21 21.02
N LEU A 4 -1.81 -4.94 19.91
CA LEU A 4 -0.79 -4.75 18.90
C LEU A 4 -0.99 -3.39 18.22
N ARG A 5 -0.03 -2.47 18.43
CA ARG A 5 -0.03 -1.12 17.84
C ARG A 5 0.84 -1.02 16.59
N VAL A 6 1.81 -1.92 16.47
CA VAL A 6 2.81 -1.93 15.41
C VAL A 6 2.90 -3.34 14.84
N VAL A 7 2.73 -3.48 13.52
CA VAL A 7 3.01 -4.70 12.77
C VAL A 7 4.06 -4.40 11.73
N ARG A 8 5.10 -5.23 11.68
CA ARG A 8 6.07 -5.26 10.57
C ARG A 8 6.07 -6.66 9.99
N CYS A 9 5.60 -6.80 8.76
CA CYS A 9 5.56 -8.06 8.05
C CYS A 9 6.50 -7.98 6.85
N HIS A 10 7.51 -8.85 6.80
CA HIS A 10 8.57 -8.83 5.79
C HIS A 10 8.29 -9.79 4.61
N SER A 11 7.16 -10.50 4.63
CA SER A 11 6.73 -11.32 3.49
C SER A 11 5.26 -11.65 3.65
N LEU A 12 4.41 -10.79 3.08
CA LEU A 12 3.01 -11.12 2.86
C LEU A 12 2.90 -11.74 1.47
N LEU A 13 2.96 -13.07 1.41
CA LEU A 13 2.76 -13.83 0.19
C LEU A 13 1.28 -13.77 -0.21
N GLY A 14 1.02 -13.67 -1.51
CA GLY A 14 -0.33 -13.70 -2.07
C GLY A 14 -1.13 -14.90 -1.55
N PHE A 15 -2.15 -14.64 -0.73
CA PHE A 15 -3.09 -15.67 -0.32
C PHE A 15 -4.13 -15.83 -1.42
N TYR A 16 -3.87 -16.73 -2.38
CA TYR A 16 -4.89 -17.12 -3.34
C TYR A 16 -6.15 -17.58 -2.58
N ASN A 17 -7.26 -16.84 -2.72
CA ASN A 17 -8.58 -17.15 -2.19
C ASN A 17 -8.85 -16.99 -0.67
N MET A 18 -8.11 -16.15 0.06
CA MET A 18 -8.57 -15.78 1.42
C MET A 18 -9.62 -14.66 1.38
N GLN A 19 -10.89 -15.05 1.20
CA GLN A 19 -11.95 -14.25 1.80
C GLN A 19 -11.81 -14.40 3.32
N LEU A 20 -11.36 -13.35 4.00
CA LEU A 20 -11.40 -13.29 5.46
C LEU A 20 -12.85 -13.45 5.89
N LYS A 21 -13.25 -14.68 6.26
CA LYS A 21 -14.60 -14.99 6.75
C LYS A 21 -14.92 -14.29 8.06
N THR A 22 -13.89 -13.83 8.77
CA THR A 22 -13.98 -13.07 10.00
C THR A 22 -13.12 -11.81 9.90
N PRO A 23 -13.66 -10.62 10.24
CA PRO A 23 -12.86 -9.41 10.33
C PRO A 23 -11.78 -9.63 11.38
N ILE A 24 -10.51 -9.50 10.99
CA ILE A 24 -9.42 -9.46 11.97
C ILE A 24 -9.53 -8.10 12.66
N ALA A 25 -10.13 -8.09 13.85
CA ALA A 25 -10.33 -6.89 14.64
C ALA A 25 -9.00 -6.40 15.24
N LEU A 26 -8.16 -5.78 14.41
CA LEU A 26 -6.92 -5.10 14.83
C LEU A 26 -7.23 -3.68 15.33
N LEU A 27 -8.18 -3.58 16.29
CA LEU A 27 -8.79 -2.33 16.76
C LEU A 27 -7.83 -1.29 17.34
N ASN A 28 -6.56 -1.64 17.53
CA ASN A 28 -5.53 -0.76 18.08
C ASN A 28 -4.30 -0.65 17.17
N LEU A 29 -4.34 -1.22 15.97
CA LEU A 29 -3.23 -1.13 15.04
C LEU A 29 -3.12 0.31 14.54
N GLN A 30 -1.97 0.91 14.77
CA GLN A 30 -1.70 2.31 14.43
C GLN A 30 -0.59 2.41 13.38
N HIS A 31 0.34 1.46 13.38
CA HIS A 31 1.47 1.46 12.46
C HIS A 31 1.58 0.11 11.78
N LEU A 32 1.56 0.12 10.45
CA LEU A 32 1.64 -1.08 9.63
C LEU A 32 2.74 -0.88 8.61
N TYR A 33 3.71 -1.79 8.62
CA TYR A 33 4.73 -1.88 7.59
C TYR A 33 4.64 -3.25 6.93
N LEU A 34 4.48 -3.27 5.60
CA LEU A 34 4.32 -4.48 4.81
C LEU A 34 5.34 -4.54 3.69
N GLU A 35 6.01 -5.68 3.57
CA GLU A 35 6.75 -6.07 2.38
C GLU A 35 5.88 -7.08 1.60
N LEU A 36 5.40 -6.63 0.45
CA LEU A 36 4.41 -7.29 -0.38
C LEU A 36 5.12 -7.95 -1.55
N ASN A 37 5.27 -9.26 -1.47
CA ASN A 37 5.88 -10.06 -2.52
C ASN A 37 4.77 -10.75 -3.31
N ASN A 38 4.50 -10.25 -4.52
CA ASN A 38 3.47 -10.78 -5.43
C ASN A 38 2.04 -10.77 -4.83
N LEU A 39 1.69 -9.74 -4.04
CA LEU A 39 0.32 -9.54 -3.58
C LEU A 39 -0.39 -8.54 -4.52
N PRO A 40 -1.37 -8.96 -5.33
CA PRO A 40 -2.09 -8.06 -6.21
C PRO A 40 -2.80 -6.93 -5.45
N PHE A 41 -2.81 -5.73 -6.01
CA PHE A 41 -3.37 -4.54 -5.34
C PHE A 41 -4.83 -4.74 -4.89
N ASN A 42 -5.66 -5.46 -5.64
CA ASN A 42 -7.06 -5.70 -5.26
C ASN A 42 -7.22 -6.55 -3.97
N GLN A 43 -6.31 -7.51 -3.74
CA GLN A 43 -6.27 -8.30 -2.52
C GLN A 43 -5.78 -7.45 -1.35
N PHE A 44 -4.73 -6.66 -1.56
CA PHE A 44 -4.26 -5.68 -0.59
C PHE A 44 -5.37 -4.70 -0.20
N ASN A 45 -6.08 -4.14 -1.19
CA ASN A 45 -7.20 -3.23 -0.97
C ASN A 45 -8.26 -3.87 -0.06
N SER A 46 -8.64 -5.12 -0.36
CA SER A 46 -9.60 -5.90 0.43
C SER A 46 -9.12 -6.17 1.86
N LEU A 47 -7.82 -6.36 2.06
CA LEU A 47 -7.24 -6.48 3.40
C LEU A 47 -7.35 -5.15 4.14
N MET A 48 -6.96 -4.05 3.50
CA MET A 48 -6.90 -2.74 4.13
C MET A 48 -8.27 -2.23 4.57
N THR A 49 -9.33 -2.46 3.80
CA THR A 49 -10.70 -2.07 4.21
C THR A 49 -11.12 -2.64 5.56
N ASN A 50 -10.53 -3.76 5.99
CA ASN A 50 -10.83 -4.39 7.28
C ASN A 50 -10.00 -3.87 8.46
N ILE A 51 -8.83 -3.27 8.22
CA ILE A 51 -7.85 -2.97 9.28
C ILE A 51 -7.38 -1.50 9.31
N SER A 52 -7.85 -0.67 8.38
CA SER A 52 -7.31 0.68 8.16
C SER A 52 -7.89 1.79 9.02
N SER A 53 -9.03 1.56 9.70
CA SER A 53 -9.78 2.64 10.36
C SER A 53 -9.00 3.34 11.49
N THR A 54 -8.08 2.63 12.15
CA THR A 54 -7.25 3.18 13.24
C THR A 54 -5.81 3.47 12.81
N LEU A 55 -5.48 3.24 11.54
CA LEU A 55 -4.12 3.26 11.06
C LEU A 55 -3.62 4.70 10.88
N GLN A 56 -2.55 5.05 11.59
CA GLN A 56 -1.90 6.35 11.54
C GLN A 56 -0.69 6.37 10.62
N SER A 57 0.02 5.24 10.48
CA SER A 57 1.16 5.14 9.57
C SER A 57 1.09 3.85 8.75
N LEU A 58 1.27 3.98 7.44
CA LEU A 58 1.33 2.87 6.50
C LEU A 58 2.63 2.95 5.69
N GLY A 59 3.45 1.91 5.81
CA GLY A 59 4.65 1.73 5.01
C GLY A 59 4.55 0.47 4.17
N ILE A 60 4.87 0.59 2.88
CA ILE A 60 4.78 -0.53 1.94
C ILE A 60 6.06 -0.60 1.13
N CYS A 61 6.61 -1.79 1.04
CA CYS A 61 7.65 -2.18 0.10
C CYS A 61 7.04 -3.22 -0.84
N THR A 62 7.07 -3.01 -2.14
CA THR A 62 6.46 -3.95 -3.10
C THR A 62 7.20 -3.95 -4.43
N THR A 63 6.98 -5.00 -5.20
CA THR A 63 7.57 -5.19 -6.54
C THR A 63 6.54 -5.76 -7.50
N ASN A 64 6.68 -5.47 -8.79
CA ASN A 64 6.02 -6.22 -9.88
C ASN A 64 4.48 -6.17 -9.94
N ASP A 65 3.85 -5.03 -9.61
CA ASP A 65 2.43 -4.77 -9.89
C ASP A 65 2.18 -3.27 -10.04
N ASP A 66 1.98 -2.81 -11.28
CA ASP A 66 1.85 -1.38 -11.60
C ASP A 66 0.60 -0.72 -10.98
N HIS A 67 -0.36 -1.51 -10.48
CA HIS A 67 -1.50 -0.97 -9.74
C HIS A 67 -1.07 -0.30 -8.42
N TYR A 68 0.10 -0.65 -7.86
CA TYR A 68 0.66 0.04 -6.68
C TYR A 68 1.23 1.42 -7.01
N ILE A 69 1.59 1.68 -8.27
CA ILE A 69 2.06 3.00 -8.73
C ILE A 69 0.98 3.74 -9.51
N ASN A 70 -0.28 3.33 -9.37
CA ASN A 70 -1.44 4.09 -9.83
C ASN A 70 -1.96 4.99 -8.70
N ALA A 71 -1.94 6.32 -8.91
CA ALA A 71 -2.33 7.28 -7.88
C ALA A 71 -3.81 7.15 -7.49
N ASP A 72 -4.70 6.97 -8.45
CA ASP A 72 -6.15 6.93 -8.23
C ASP A 72 -6.55 5.77 -7.30
N ASN A 73 -5.90 4.62 -7.45
CA ASN A 73 -6.08 3.46 -6.59
C ASN A 73 -5.84 3.81 -5.12
N TRP A 74 -4.73 4.50 -4.84
CA TRP A 74 -4.39 4.91 -3.48
C TRP A 74 -5.26 6.05 -2.97
N ILE A 75 -5.51 7.07 -3.80
CA ILE A 75 -6.35 8.20 -3.42
C ILE A 75 -7.73 7.68 -3.01
N THR A 76 -8.29 6.75 -3.77
CA THR A 76 -9.58 6.11 -3.47
C THR A 76 -9.51 5.34 -2.16
N LEU A 77 -8.54 4.43 -2.01
CA LEU A 77 -8.41 3.62 -0.80
C LEU A 77 -8.24 4.48 0.47
N ILE A 78 -7.32 5.45 0.42
CA ILE A 78 -6.98 6.30 1.56
C ILE A 78 -8.18 7.17 1.93
N SER A 79 -8.80 7.83 0.94
CA SER A 79 -9.93 8.73 1.18
C SER A 79 -11.17 7.99 1.69
N SER A 80 -11.35 6.73 1.29
CA SER A 80 -12.51 5.94 1.71
C SER A 80 -12.34 5.23 3.05
N HIS A 81 -11.13 4.80 3.43
CA HIS A 81 -10.96 3.88 4.56
C HIS A 81 -9.88 4.28 5.58
N MET A 82 -9.05 5.30 5.30
CA MET A 82 -7.86 5.64 6.10
C MET A 82 -7.92 7.06 6.67
N CYS A 83 -9.06 7.45 7.25
CA CYS A 83 -9.29 8.81 7.76
C CYS A 83 -8.32 9.26 8.87
N THR A 84 -7.64 8.31 9.52
CA THR A 84 -6.69 8.58 10.61
C THR A 84 -5.22 8.55 10.17
N LEU A 85 -4.97 8.30 8.88
CA LEU A 85 -3.62 8.18 8.32
C LEU A 85 -2.91 9.53 8.30
N LYS A 86 -1.72 9.55 8.88
CA LYS A 86 -0.84 10.72 9.02
C LYS A 86 0.45 10.55 8.24
N ASP A 87 0.93 9.32 8.11
CA ASP A 87 2.16 9.00 7.40
C ASP A 87 1.90 7.89 6.37
N PHE A 88 2.33 8.13 5.14
CA PHE A 88 2.34 7.14 4.08
C PHE A 88 3.73 7.06 3.46
N TYR A 89 4.20 5.82 3.29
CA TYR A 89 5.45 5.51 2.63
C TYR A 89 5.22 4.35 1.67
N LEU A 90 5.60 4.55 0.41
CA LEU A 90 5.63 3.51 -0.61
C LEU A 90 7.05 3.44 -1.19
N HIS A 91 7.61 2.24 -1.17
CA HIS A 91 8.80 1.85 -1.91
C HIS A 91 8.38 0.83 -2.98
N TYR A 92 8.55 1.21 -4.25
CA TYR A 92 8.22 0.35 -5.39
C TYR A 92 9.48 0.09 -6.20
N SER A 93 9.87 -1.17 -6.37
CA SER A 93 10.96 -1.54 -7.27
C SER A 93 10.44 -2.38 -8.44
N ASN A 94 10.88 -2.05 -9.65
CA ASN A 94 10.54 -2.79 -10.87
C ASN A 94 11.80 -3.42 -11.50
N PHE A 95 11.66 -4.62 -12.05
CA PHE A 95 12.72 -5.26 -12.85
C PHE A 95 12.51 -4.91 -14.32
N ILE A 96 13.10 -3.81 -14.75
CA ILE A 96 12.99 -3.32 -16.13
C ILE A 96 13.98 -4.10 -17.01
N SER A 97 13.46 -4.75 -18.06
CA SER A 97 14.25 -5.66 -18.91
C SER A 97 14.67 -5.06 -20.25
N ASN A 98 14.02 -3.96 -20.68
CA ASN A 98 14.28 -3.27 -21.93
C ASN A 98 13.93 -1.77 -21.83
N ASP A 99 14.33 -0.98 -22.82
CA ASP A 99 14.18 0.48 -22.83
C ASP A 99 12.71 0.94 -22.98
N GLU A 100 11.86 0.18 -23.67
CA GLU A 100 10.43 0.53 -23.82
C GLU A 100 9.68 0.39 -22.49
N ASP A 101 9.96 -0.68 -21.73
CA ASP A 101 9.45 -0.89 -20.38
C ASP A 101 9.96 0.19 -19.41
N TYR A 102 11.17 0.73 -19.65
CA TYR A 102 11.76 1.80 -18.85
C TYR A 102 10.96 3.10 -18.99
N ASP A 103 10.70 3.54 -20.22
CA ASP A 103 9.96 4.78 -20.49
C ASP A 103 8.51 4.70 -20.01
N ALA A 104 7.86 3.54 -20.21
CA ALA A 104 6.52 3.28 -19.70
C ALA A 104 6.46 3.33 -18.16
N PHE A 105 7.44 2.72 -17.49
CA PHE A 105 7.57 2.77 -16.03
C PHE A 105 7.77 4.20 -15.53
N HIS A 106 8.70 4.96 -16.10
CA HIS A 106 8.96 6.34 -15.70
C HIS A 106 7.76 7.25 -15.94
N THR A 107 6.99 7.01 -16.99
CA THR A 107 5.75 7.75 -17.26
C THR A 107 4.71 7.47 -16.17
N THR A 108 4.55 6.20 -15.77
CA THR A 108 3.63 5.79 -14.70
C THR A 108 4.07 6.35 -13.34
N ILE A 109 5.36 6.30 -13.00
CA ILE A 109 5.87 6.92 -11.77
C ILE A 109 5.64 8.42 -11.76
N ARG A 110 5.83 9.12 -12.89
CA ARG A 110 5.56 10.56 -12.97
C ARG A 110 4.08 10.89 -12.75
N SER A 111 3.16 10.11 -13.33
CA SER A 111 1.72 10.31 -13.10
C SER A 111 1.31 9.97 -11.67
N PHE A 112 2.07 9.10 -11.00
CA PHE A 112 1.88 8.83 -9.58
C PHE A 112 2.10 10.07 -8.72
N TYR A 113 3.10 10.90 -9.02
CA TYR A 113 3.33 12.16 -8.29
C TYR A 113 2.24 13.20 -8.62
N SER A 114 1.30 13.38 -7.70
CA SER A 114 0.28 14.43 -7.72
C SER A 114 0.29 15.30 -6.47
N ASN A 115 -0.43 16.43 -6.52
CA ASN A 115 -0.57 17.36 -5.38
C ASN A 115 -1.15 16.69 -4.13
N PHE A 116 -1.94 15.62 -4.31
CA PHE A 116 -2.53 14.85 -3.21
C PHE A 116 -1.48 14.42 -2.17
N TRP A 117 -0.26 14.11 -2.62
CA TRP A 117 0.82 13.64 -1.77
C TRP A 117 1.64 14.77 -1.17
N THR A 118 1.97 15.77 -1.99
CA THR A 118 2.80 16.91 -1.57
C THR A 118 2.08 17.74 -0.52
N ASP A 119 0.76 17.92 -0.66
CA ASP A 119 -0.06 18.66 0.31
C ASP A 119 -0.07 17.98 1.68
N ARG A 120 0.07 16.65 1.70
CA ARG A 120 0.14 15.82 2.92
C ARG A 120 1.57 15.60 3.42
N LYS A 121 2.58 16.11 2.72
CA LYS A 121 4.02 15.88 2.99
C LYS A 121 4.38 14.39 3.07
N TRP A 122 3.67 13.55 2.31
CA TRP A 122 3.96 12.12 2.23
C TRP A 122 5.10 11.85 1.26
N CYS A 123 5.89 10.82 1.55
CA CYS A 123 7.15 10.56 0.86
C CYS A 123 7.06 9.29 0.02
N PHE A 124 7.70 9.34 -1.15
CA PHE A 124 7.86 8.21 -2.05
C PHE A 124 9.32 7.92 -2.33
N GLY A 125 9.67 6.64 -2.22
CA GLY A 125 10.89 6.10 -2.79
C GLY A 125 10.52 5.22 -3.98
N HIS A 126 11.28 5.30 -5.06
CA HIS A 126 11.27 4.33 -6.15
C HIS A 126 12.72 3.88 -6.37
#